data_AF-A0A2E3RE69-F1
#
_entry.id   AF-A0A2E3RE69-F1
#
_cell.length_a   1.000
_cell.length_b   1.000
_cell.length_c   1.000
_cell.angle_alpha   90.00
_cell.angle_beta   90.00
_cell.angle_gamma   90.00
#
_symmetry.space_group_name_H-M   'P 1'
#
loop_
_entity.id
_entity.type
_entity.pdbx_description
1 polymer ?
#
loop_
_entity_poly.entity_id
_entity_poly.type
_entity_poly.pdbx_seq_one_letter_code
_entity_poly.pdbx_strand_id
1 'polypeptide(L)'
;MISMILESDYRIAFISDVSPYHKAAGMGPDAFIGTIATDWIAEGVEEWKSAIDETLAHRTPQTCEIVNIFKENRSRWRCTSQFFERGRVFISAANIPYHLNALSNREWDILAEIATNSTNAQIASKLVISVSTVEKHRNRIRKRLEIQDDSQLRLTAWVVLNPDSLHAMP
;
A
#
# COMPACT_ATOMS: atom_id res chain seq x y z
N MET A 1 6.11 -0.38 5.26
CA MET A 1 4.83 -0.42 6.00
C MET A 1 4.93 0.62 7.10
N ILE A 2 3.87 1.37 7.32
CA ILE A 2 3.77 2.38 8.39
C ILE A 2 2.67 1.91 9.33
N SER A 3 2.94 1.88 10.62
CA SER A 3 1.95 1.61 11.65
C SER A 3 1.66 2.90 12.41
N MET A 4 0.41 3.17 12.76
CA MET A 4 0.05 4.36 13.54
C MET A 4 -1.08 4.05 14.53
N ILE A 5 -1.13 4.83 15.61
CA ILE A 5 -2.26 4.87 16.54
C ILE A 5 -2.94 6.21 16.34
N LEU A 6 -4.26 6.17 16.11
CA LEU A 6 -5.08 7.36 15.98
C LEU A 6 -6.06 7.46 17.15
N GLU A 7 -6.25 8.69 17.63
CA GLU A 7 -7.35 9.05 18.52
C GLU A 7 -8.68 9.12 17.75
N SER A 8 -9.80 9.14 18.46
CA SER A 8 -11.16 9.19 17.88
C SER A 8 -11.44 10.48 17.10
N ASP A 9 -10.64 11.52 17.27
CA ASP A 9 -10.67 12.75 16.49
C ASP A 9 -9.64 12.77 15.34
N TYR A 10 -9.14 11.59 14.97
CA TYR A 10 -8.18 11.34 13.90
C TYR A 10 -6.77 11.91 14.13
N ARG A 11 -6.45 12.35 15.35
CA ARG A 11 -5.08 12.77 15.69
C ARG A 11 -4.13 11.59 15.77
N ILE A 12 -2.91 11.79 15.28
CA ILE A 12 -1.85 10.79 15.33
C ILE A 12 -1.25 10.79 16.74
N ALA A 13 -1.53 9.75 17.52
CA ALA A 13 -0.92 9.54 18.84
C ALA A 13 0.47 8.90 18.72
N PHE A 14 0.66 8.05 17.71
CA PHE A 14 1.93 7.38 17.42
C PHE A 14 2.02 7.07 15.93
N ILE A 15 3.23 7.08 15.38
CA ILE A 15 3.52 6.60 14.04
C ILE A 15 4.92 5.96 14.02
N SER A 16 5.04 4.77 13.46
CA SER A 16 6.30 4.00 13.48
C SER A 16 7.33 4.56 12.50
N ASP A 17 6.87 5.11 11.38
CA ASP A 17 7.71 5.55 10.29
C ASP A 17 6.95 6.50 9.34
N VAL A 18 7.65 7.15 8.41
CA VAL A 18 7.05 8.06 7.42
C VAL A 18 7.40 7.64 5.99
N SER A 19 6.68 8.16 5.00
CA SER A 19 6.94 7.80 3.60
C SER A 19 8.37 8.16 3.19
N PRO A 20 8.97 7.44 2.21
CA PRO A 20 10.32 7.74 1.73
C PRO A 20 10.50 9.20 1.27
N TYR A 21 9.45 9.82 0.72
CA TYR A 21 9.47 11.21 0.29
C TYR A 21 9.57 12.19 1.47
N HIS A 22 8.89 11.91 2.59
CA HIS A 22 9.02 12.71 3.81
C HIS A 22 10.42 12.55 4.42
N LYS A 23 10.96 11.32 4.46
CA LYS A 23 12.34 11.07 4.94
C LYS A 23 13.37 11.83 4.12
N ALA A 24 13.25 11.78 2.78
CA ALA A 24 14.14 12.50 1.87
C ALA A 24 14.09 14.02 2.07
N ALA A 25 12.98 14.54 2.57
CA ALA A 25 12.84 15.94 2.96
C ALA A 25 13.27 16.25 4.41
N GLY A 26 13.86 15.29 5.12
CA GLY A 26 14.34 15.45 6.49
C GLY A 26 13.24 15.37 7.56
N MET A 27 12.05 14.90 7.21
CA MET A 27 10.95 14.73 8.17
C MET A 27 10.99 13.33 8.79
N GLY A 28 10.79 13.27 10.10
CA GLY A 28 10.63 12.02 10.85
C GLY A 28 9.22 11.87 11.44
N PRO A 29 8.93 10.74 12.11
CA PRO A 29 7.67 10.47 12.80
C PRO A 29 7.16 11.62 13.68
N ASP A 30 8.05 12.26 14.43
CA ASP A 30 7.71 13.33 15.38
C ASP A 30 7.01 14.54 14.74
N ALA A 31 7.24 14.78 13.44
CA ALA A 31 6.60 15.86 12.71
C ALA A 31 5.08 15.64 12.52
N PHE A 32 4.59 14.42 12.73
CA PHE A 32 3.20 14.03 12.50
C PHE A 32 2.42 13.80 13.79
N ILE A 33 3.10 13.48 14.89
CA ILE A 33 2.46 13.23 16.18
C ILE A 33 1.71 14.49 16.64
N GLY A 34 0.45 14.33 17.04
CA GLY A 34 -0.46 15.40 17.46
C GLY A 34 -1.20 16.11 16.31
N THR A 35 -0.79 15.89 15.06
CA THR A 35 -1.50 16.42 13.88
C THR A 35 -2.71 15.57 13.52
N ILE A 36 -3.65 16.11 12.75
CA ILE A 36 -4.81 15.38 12.25
C ILE A 36 -4.38 14.60 11.00
N ALA A 37 -4.55 13.27 11.01
CA ALA A 37 -4.07 12.41 9.93
C ALA A 37 -4.65 12.80 8.56
N THR A 38 -5.90 13.25 8.51
CA THR A 38 -6.58 13.64 7.27
C THR A 38 -5.99 14.87 6.59
N ASP A 39 -5.25 15.71 7.31
CA ASP A 39 -4.56 16.86 6.70
C ASP A 39 -3.46 16.43 5.72
N TRP A 40 -3.02 15.17 5.82
CA TRP A 40 -1.98 14.56 4.99
C TRP A 40 -2.56 13.67 3.88
N ILE A 41 -3.89 13.61 3.75
CA ILE A 41 -4.59 12.77 2.78
C ILE A 41 -5.19 13.67 1.70
N ALA A 42 -4.83 13.42 0.45
CA ALA A 42 -5.34 14.17 -0.71
C ALA A 42 -6.58 13.52 -1.34
N GLU A 43 -6.65 12.18 -1.35
CA GLU A 43 -7.78 11.41 -1.88
C GLU A 43 -8.11 10.26 -0.91
N GLY A 44 -9.39 9.92 -0.76
CA GLY A 44 -9.83 8.85 0.16
C GLY A 44 -10.14 9.30 1.59
N VAL A 45 -10.30 10.61 1.85
CA VAL A 45 -10.48 11.16 3.20
C VAL A 45 -11.75 10.63 3.88
N GLU A 46 -12.86 10.54 3.16
CA GLU A 46 -14.14 10.14 3.73
C GLU A 46 -14.20 8.62 3.95
N GLU A 47 -13.64 7.85 3.03
CA GLU A 47 -13.44 6.40 3.18
C GLU A 47 -12.55 6.08 4.38
N TRP A 48 -11.49 6.87 4.58
CA TRP A 48 -10.61 6.76 5.75
C TRP A 48 -11.35 7.03 7.07
N LYS A 49 -12.11 8.13 7.14
CA LYS A 49 -12.90 8.46 8.34
C LYS A 49 -13.95 7.39 8.62
N SER A 50 -14.70 6.95 7.59
CA SER A 50 -15.70 5.89 7.72
C SER A 50 -15.07 4.61 8.25
N ALA A 51 -13.90 4.20 7.73
CA ALA A 51 -13.20 3.01 8.21
C ALA A 51 -12.81 3.11 9.69
N ILE A 52 -12.35 4.28 10.15
CA ILE A 52 -12.00 4.51 11.56
C ILE A 52 -13.25 4.51 12.44
N ASP A 53 -14.29 5.23 12.04
CA ASP A 53 -15.53 5.38 12.80
C ASP A 53 -16.24 4.02 12.94
N GLU A 54 -16.32 3.24 11.86
CA GLU A 54 -16.86 1.88 11.89
C GLU A 54 -16.01 0.95 12.76
N THR A 55 -14.68 1.06 12.70
CA THR A 55 -13.79 0.28 13.56
C THR A 55 -13.99 0.61 15.04
N LEU A 56 -14.16 1.89 15.38
CA LEU A 56 -14.44 2.32 16.76
C LEU A 56 -15.83 1.87 17.23
N ALA A 57 -16.84 1.96 16.36
CA ALA A 57 -18.22 1.62 16.68
C ALA A 57 -18.44 0.10 16.81
N HIS A 58 -17.87 -0.68 15.89
CA HIS A 58 -18.19 -2.10 15.72
C HIS A 58 -17.05 -3.04 16.12
N ARG A 59 -15.84 -2.51 16.33
CA ARG A 59 -14.62 -3.28 16.65
C ARG A 59 -14.28 -4.33 15.60
N THR A 60 -14.70 -4.10 14.36
CA THR A 60 -14.37 -4.90 13.19
C THR A 60 -13.28 -4.20 12.39
N PRO A 61 -12.26 -4.92 11.90
CA PRO A 61 -11.27 -4.31 11.04
C PRO A 61 -11.90 -3.75 9.76
N GLN A 62 -11.46 -2.56 9.35
CA GLN A 62 -11.89 -1.94 8.09
C GLN A 62 -10.69 -1.62 7.21
N THR A 63 -10.84 -1.80 5.90
CA THR A 63 -9.79 -1.52 4.91
C THR A 63 -10.24 -0.42 3.97
N CYS A 64 -9.37 0.55 3.73
CA CYS A 64 -9.57 1.62 2.76
C CYS A 64 -8.28 1.90 1.98
N GLU A 65 -8.38 2.73 0.94
CA GLU A 65 -7.23 3.23 0.21
C GLU A 65 -7.23 4.74 0.19
N ILE A 66 -6.04 5.31 0.35
CA ILE A 66 -5.83 6.75 0.33
C ILE A 66 -4.71 7.13 -0.63
N VAL A 67 -4.69 8.39 -1.03
CA VAL A 67 -3.56 9.00 -1.72
C VAL A 67 -3.06 10.17 -0.91
N ASN A 68 -1.76 10.23 -0.67
CA ASN A 68 -1.10 11.44 -0.16
C ASN A 68 -0.28 12.09 -1.28
N ILE A 69 -0.15 13.42 -1.22
CA ILE A 69 0.69 14.19 -2.13
C ILE A 69 1.71 14.97 -1.30
N PHE A 70 2.99 14.77 -1.57
CA PHE A 70 4.06 15.50 -0.90
C PHE A 70 5.12 15.94 -1.91
N LYS A 71 5.35 17.26 -2.02
CA LYS A 71 6.28 17.86 -2.98
C LYS A 71 6.15 17.23 -4.37
N GLU A 72 4.93 17.25 -4.92
CA GLU A 72 4.53 16.67 -6.22
C GLU A 72 4.52 15.13 -6.31
N ASN A 73 5.07 14.43 -5.32
CA ASN A 73 5.06 12.96 -5.29
C ASN A 73 3.72 12.45 -4.78
N ARG A 74 3.01 11.71 -5.62
CA ARG A 74 1.78 10.99 -5.27
C ARG A 74 2.14 9.61 -4.73
N SER A 75 1.53 9.22 -3.63
CA SER A 75 1.72 7.90 -3.04
C SER A 75 0.36 7.33 -2.65
N ARG A 76 0.06 6.13 -3.13
CA ARG A 76 -1.16 5.42 -2.77
C ARG A 76 -0.87 4.46 -1.63
N TRP A 77 -1.77 4.39 -0.67
CA TRP A 77 -1.66 3.50 0.47
C TRP A 77 -2.93 2.71 0.64
N ARG A 78 -2.76 1.42 0.93
CA ARG A 78 -3.84 0.58 1.44
C ARG A 78 -3.68 0.48 2.94
N CYS A 79 -4.77 0.75 3.64
CA CYS A 79 -4.74 0.96 5.07
C CYS A 79 -5.81 0.11 5.74
N THR A 80 -5.39 -0.63 6.77
CA THR A 80 -6.26 -1.48 7.57
C THR A 80 -6.31 -0.91 8.97
N SER A 81 -7.52 -0.56 9.40
CA SER A 81 -7.83 -0.08 10.74
C SER A 81 -8.28 -1.25 11.61
N GLN A 82 -7.86 -1.24 12.87
CA GLN A 82 -8.20 -2.23 13.87
C GLN A 82 -8.47 -1.55 15.20
N PHE A 83 -9.42 -2.06 15.97
CA PHE A 83 -9.68 -1.55 17.31
C PHE A 83 -8.46 -1.80 18.19
N PHE A 84 -7.97 -0.75 18.87
CA PHE A 84 -6.86 -0.87 19.80
C PHE A 84 -7.34 -0.79 21.24
N GLU A 85 -7.86 0.36 21.64
CA GLU A 85 -8.44 0.59 22.96
C GLU A 85 -9.51 1.69 22.89
N ARG A 86 -10.07 2.07 24.05
CA ARG A 86 -11.16 3.05 24.11
C ARG A 86 -10.78 4.36 23.41
N GLY A 87 -11.48 4.67 22.32
CA GLY A 87 -11.29 5.89 21.56
C GLY A 87 -10.04 5.88 20.67
N ARG A 88 -9.39 4.72 20.47
CA ARG A 88 -8.17 4.61 19.66
C ARG A 88 -8.23 3.44 18.70
N VAL A 89 -7.70 3.69 17.51
CA VAL A 89 -7.51 2.66 16.48
C VAL A 89 -6.04 2.50 16.14
N PHE A 90 -5.65 1.27 15.85
CA PHE A 90 -4.38 0.95 15.21
C PHE A 90 -4.60 0.91 13.70
N ILE A 91 -3.74 1.57 12.95
CA ILE A 91 -3.73 1.51 11.49
C ILE A 91 -2.42 0.90 11.02
N SER A 92 -2.51 -0.09 10.14
CA SER A 92 -1.38 -0.54 9.31
C SER A 92 -1.55 0.00 7.89
N ALA A 93 -0.53 0.63 7.34
CA ALA A 93 -0.53 1.25 6.03
C ALA A 93 0.60 0.67 5.15
N ALA A 94 0.22 0.13 4.00
CA ALA A 94 1.14 -0.36 2.98
C ALA A 94 1.13 0.58 1.78
N ASN A 95 2.31 0.99 1.33
CA ASN A 95 2.43 1.71 0.08
C ASN A 95 2.15 0.74 -1.07
N ILE A 96 1.22 1.12 -1.94
CA ILE A 96 0.92 0.40 -3.17
C ILE A 96 1.21 1.31 -4.37
N PRO A 97 1.69 0.77 -5.50
CA PRO A 97 1.96 1.59 -6.67
C PRO A 97 0.71 2.33 -7.13
N TYR A 98 0.87 3.63 -7.43
CA TYR A 98 -0.25 4.50 -7.79
C TYR A 98 -0.97 4.04 -9.08
N HIS A 99 -0.19 3.57 -10.07
CA HIS A 99 -0.69 3.19 -11.39
C HIS A 99 -1.11 1.71 -11.53
N LEU A 100 -1.44 1.02 -10.43
CA LEU A 100 -1.92 -0.37 -10.50
C LEU A 100 -3.13 -0.55 -11.42
N ASN A 101 -4.07 0.40 -11.40
CA ASN A 101 -5.26 0.38 -12.25
C ASN A 101 -4.95 0.55 -13.74
N ALA A 102 -3.73 0.97 -14.10
CA ALA A 102 -3.31 1.10 -15.49
C ALA A 102 -2.80 -0.23 -16.08
N LEU A 103 -2.60 -1.27 -15.26
CA LEU A 103 -2.19 -2.58 -15.75
C LEU A 103 -3.31 -3.24 -16.57
N SER A 104 -2.93 -3.80 -17.72
CA SER A 104 -3.85 -4.63 -18.50
C SER A 104 -4.14 -5.96 -17.82
N ASN A 105 -5.23 -6.64 -18.18
CA ASN A 105 -5.55 -7.97 -17.65
C ASN A 105 -4.36 -8.94 -17.77
N ARG A 106 -3.62 -8.88 -18.89
CA ARG A 106 -2.46 -9.75 -19.09
C ARG A 106 -1.27 -9.41 -18.21
N GLU A 107 -1.10 -8.14 -17.90
CA GLU A 107 -0.07 -7.69 -16.95
C GLU A 107 -0.46 -8.06 -15.52
N TRP A 108 -1.75 -8.07 -15.19
CA TRP A 108 -2.28 -8.59 -13.93
C TRP A 108 -2.00 -10.09 -13.77
N ASP A 109 -2.27 -10.91 -14.79
CA ASP A 109 -1.95 -12.35 -14.75
C ASP A 109 -0.46 -12.58 -14.46
N ILE A 110 0.41 -11.80 -15.11
CA ILE A 110 1.86 -11.91 -14.94
C ILE A 110 2.28 -11.43 -13.56
N LEU A 111 1.70 -10.33 -13.06
CA LEU A 111 1.95 -9.85 -11.70
C LEU A 111 1.56 -10.92 -10.65
N ALA A 112 0.45 -11.63 -10.87
CA ALA A 112 0.02 -12.74 -10.02
C ALA A 112 1.04 -13.86 -9.94
N GLU A 113 1.60 -14.26 -11.09
CA GLU A 113 2.63 -15.28 -11.10
C GLU A 113 3.95 -14.82 -10.45
N ILE A 114 4.31 -13.54 -10.59
CA ILE A 114 5.50 -12.97 -9.94
C ILE A 114 5.38 -13.05 -8.42
N ALA A 115 4.20 -12.80 -7.85
CA ALA A 115 3.98 -12.90 -6.40
C ALA A 115 4.20 -14.31 -5.85
N THR A 116 4.08 -15.34 -6.70
CA THR A 116 4.35 -16.74 -6.33
C THR A 116 5.80 -17.17 -6.58
N ASN A 117 6.71 -16.23 -6.87
CA ASN A 117 8.11 -16.49 -7.23
C ASN A 117 8.30 -17.34 -8.51
N SER A 118 7.33 -17.33 -9.43
CA SER A 118 7.48 -18.03 -10.72
C SER A 118 8.54 -17.38 -11.62
N THR A 119 9.39 -18.20 -12.23
CA THR A 119 10.39 -17.78 -13.25
C THR A 119 9.73 -17.43 -14.58
N ASN A 120 10.39 -16.66 -15.46
CA ASN A 120 9.82 -16.32 -16.78
C ASN A 120 9.40 -17.55 -17.59
N ALA A 121 10.16 -18.65 -17.50
CA ALA A 121 9.83 -19.91 -18.17
C ALA A 121 8.57 -20.57 -17.59
N GLN A 122 8.41 -20.57 -16.26
CA GLN A 122 7.21 -21.09 -15.61
C GLN A 122 5.98 -20.24 -15.94
N ILE A 123 6.11 -18.91 -15.92
CA ILE A 123 5.04 -17.98 -16.31
C ILE A 123 4.63 -18.23 -17.76
N ALA A 124 5.61 -18.33 -18.66
CA ALA A 124 5.39 -18.59 -20.08
C ALA A 124 4.61 -19.89 -20.30
N SER A 125 4.99 -20.95 -19.60
CA SER A 125 4.31 -22.25 -19.63
C SER A 125 2.87 -22.15 -19.12
N LYS A 126 2.66 -21.58 -17.92
CA LYS A 126 1.32 -21.45 -17.30
C LYS A 126 0.36 -20.59 -18.13
N LEU A 127 0.87 -19.49 -18.68
CA LEU A 127 0.06 -18.55 -19.43
C LEU A 127 0.00 -18.87 -20.94
N VAL A 128 0.68 -19.92 -21.39
CA VAL A 128 0.73 -20.36 -22.81
C VAL A 128 1.18 -19.22 -23.74
N ILE A 129 2.32 -18.59 -23.40
CA ILE A 129 2.96 -17.52 -24.20
C ILE A 129 4.48 -17.72 -24.24
N SER A 130 5.18 -17.01 -25.13
CA SER A 130 6.63 -17.09 -25.19
C SER A 130 7.30 -16.42 -23.97
N VAL A 131 8.49 -16.90 -23.59
CA VAL A 131 9.34 -16.29 -22.57
C VAL A 131 9.63 -14.82 -22.89
N SER A 132 9.90 -14.50 -24.16
CA SER A 132 10.11 -13.11 -24.60
C SER A 132 8.87 -12.22 -24.43
N THR A 133 7.68 -12.80 -24.55
CA THR A 133 6.41 -12.10 -24.30
C THR A 133 6.27 -11.78 -22.81
N VAL A 134 6.62 -12.72 -21.93
CA VAL A 134 6.64 -12.49 -20.47
C VAL A 134 7.61 -11.37 -20.12
N GLU A 135 8.82 -11.38 -20.67
CA GLU A 135 9.83 -10.33 -20.45
C GLU A 135 9.32 -8.94 -20.88
N LYS A 136 8.66 -8.85 -22.03
CA LYS A 136 8.04 -7.61 -22.51
C LYS A 136 6.97 -7.11 -21.55
N HIS A 137 6.08 -7.98 -21.07
CA HIS A 137 5.06 -7.59 -20.08
C HIS A 137 5.68 -7.20 -18.74
N ARG A 138 6.68 -7.94 -18.22
CA ARG A 138 7.41 -7.57 -17.00
C ARG A 138 8.03 -6.18 -17.11
N ASN A 139 8.65 -5.87 -18.26
CA ASN A 139 9.22 -4.54 -18.50
C ASN A 139 8.14 -3.46 -18.54
N ARG A 140 6.98 -3.72 -19.16
CA ARG A 140 5.85 -2.79 -19.17
C ARG A 140 5.28 -2.56 -17.77
N ILE A 141 5.15 -3.61 -16.95
CA ILE A 141 4.73 -3.50 -15.56
C ILE A 141 5.71 -2.61 -14.80
N ARG A 142 7.02 -2.87 -14.87
CA ARG A 142 8.03 -2.04 -14.19
C ARG A 142 7.93 -0.57 -14.61
N LYS A 143 7.79 -0.29 -15.91
CA LYS A 143 7.62 1.08 -16.41
C LYS A 143 6.33 1.73 -15.93
N ARG A 144 5.20 1.01 -15.94
CA ARG A 144 3.89 1.53 -15.50
C ARG A 144 3.85 1.80 -14.00
N LEU A 145 4.47 0.93 -13.21
CA LEU A 145 4.50 1.03 -11.75
C LEU A 145 5.71 1.81 -11.22
N GLU A 146 6.56 2.34 -12.12
CA GLU A 146 7.79 3.08 -11.79
C GLU A 146 8.76 2.32 -10.88
N ILE A 147 8.85 1.01 -11.08
CA ILE A 147 9.68 0.10 -10.29
C ILE A 147 11.04 -0.08 -10.95
N GLN A 148 12.12 0.15 -10.20
CA GLN A 148 13.48 0.15 -10.76
C GLN A 148 14.12 -1.24 -10.77
N ASP A 149 13.83 -2.09 -9.79
CA ASP A 149 14.48 -3.40 -9.65
C ASP A 149 13.51 -4.58 -9.48
N ASP A 150 14.03 -5.81 -9.62
CA ASP A 150 13.20 -7.03 -9.57
C ASP A 150 12.72 -7.36 -8.15
N SER A 151 13.51 -7.03 -7.13
CA SER A 151 13.16 -7.28 -5.74
C SER A 151 11.95 -6.43 -5.33
N GLN A 152 11.97 -5.15 -5.69
CA GLN A 152 10.85 -4.23 -5.52
C GLN A 152 9.62 -4.68 -6.31
N LEU A 153 9.78 -5.21 -7.53
CA LEU A 153 8.67 -5.76 -8.32
C LEU A 153 8.00 -6.95 -7.63
N ARG A 154 8.79 -7.88 -7.08
CA ARG A 154 8.26 -9.06 -6.36
C ARG A 154 7.54 -8.66 -5.08
N LEU A 155 8.15 -7.79 -4.28
CA LEU A 155 7.54 -7.28 -3.06
C LEU A 155 6.21 -6.58 -3.38
N THR A 156 6.22 -5.74 -4.41
CA THR A 156 5.01 -5.07 -4.90
C THR A 156 3.94 -6.07 -5.30
N ALA A 157 4.28 -7.04 -6.14
CA ALA A 157 3.34 -8.06 -6.59
C ALA A 157 2.71 -8.81 -5.41
N TRP A 158 3.53 -9.17 -4.41
CA TRP A 158 3.08 -9.84 -3.21
C TRP A 158 2.13 -8.98 -2.37
N VAL A 159 2.50 -7.73 -2.07
CA VAL A 159 1.68 -6.80 -1.26
C VAL A 159 0.32 -6.53 -1.93
N VAL A 160 0.32 -6.37 -3.24
CA VAL A 160 -0.91 -6.07 -4.00
C VAL A 160 -1.92 -7.21 -3.92
N LEU A 161 -1.45 -8.45 -3.97
CA LEU A 161 -2.29 -9.65 -4.03
C LEU A 161 -2.56 -10.27 -2.67
N ASN A 162 -1.78 -9.90 -1.66
CA ASN A 162 -1.95 -10.36 -0.30
C ASN A 162 -2.02 -9.14 0.64
N PRO A 163 -3.10 -8.33 0.53
CA PRO A 163 -3.25 -7.13 1.36
C PRO A 163 -3.27 -7.43 2.85
N ASP A 164 -3.91 -8.53 3.24
CA ASP A 164 -4.16 -8.85 4.65
C ASP A 164 -2.96 -9.52 5.34
N SER A 165 -2.02 -10.08 4.56
CA SER A 165 -0.86 -10.78 5.13
C SER A 165 0.16 -9.85 5.80
N LEU A 166 -0.01 -8.53 5.72
CA LEU A 166 0.77 -7.59 6.52
C LEU A 166 0.49 -7.74 8.03
N HIS A 167 -0.66 -8.30 8.40
CA HIS A 167 -0.97 -8.67 9.80
C HIS A 167 -0.48 -10.06 10.19
N ALA A 168 0.01 -10.86 9.23
CA ALA A 168 0.47 -12.23 9.41
C ALA A 168 2.01 -12.36 9.35
N MET A 169 2.74 -11.24 9.20
CA MET A 169 4.18 -11.26 9.40
C MET A 169 4.49 -11.39 10.90
N PRO A 170 5.26 -12.41 11.32
CA PRO A 170 5.63 -12.62 12.71
C PRO A 170 6.52 -11.50 13.27
#